data_AF-A0A2D8NBF9-F1
#
_entry.id   AF-A0A2D8NBF9-F1
#
_cell.length_a   1.000
_cell.length_b   1.000
_cell.length_c   1.000
_cell.angle_alpha   90.00
_cell.angle_beta   90.00
_cell.angle_gamma   90.00
#
_symmetry.space_group_name_H-M   'P 1'
#
loop_
_entity.id
_entity.type
_entity.pdbx_description
1 polymer ?
#
loop_
_entity_poly.entity_id
_entity_poly.type
_entity_poly.pdbx_seq_one_letter_code
_entity_poly.pdbx_strand_id
1 'polypeptide(L)'
;GSIDANRGDYQNGWDTDQFPINIQETTEAMLVILRSGGLMGGGINFDAKLRRNSTDREDLFLAHIGGADTFARALLIADKLINESKIPDLLKKRYSSFDFGNGKKYEEGKLSLEDLYNLSKGKKSYKLISGKQELLENIIFNHIR
;
A
#
# COMPACT_ATOMS: atom_id res chain seq x y z
N GLY A 1 -15.65 4.06 0.48
CA GLY A 1 -15.71 3.07 -0.62
C GLY A 1 -15.83 1.68 -0.02
N SER A 2 -15.82 0.61 -0.81
CA SER A 2 -15.88 -0.78 -0.31
C SER A 2 -14.88 -1.64 -1.08
N ILE A 3 -14.54 -2.83 -0.56
CA ILE A 3 -13.72 -3.80 -1.28
C ILE A 3 -14.40 -5.17 -1.34
N ASP A 4 -14.13 -5.86 -2.44
CA ASP A 4 -14.37 -7.30 -2.58
C ASP A 4 -13.03 -8.01 -2.31
N ALA A 5 -13.00 -8.78 -1.23
CA ALA A 5 -11.83 -9.45 -0.69
C ALA A 5 -11.70 -10.87 -1.23
N ASN A 6 -10.93 -10.98 -2.31
CA ASN A 6 -10.50 -12.24 -2.88
C ASN A 6 -9.03 -12.13 -3.34
N ARG A 7 -8.53 -13.17 -4.00
CA ARG A 7 -7.26 -13.16 -4.71
C ARG A 7 -7.38 -13.93 -6.02
N GLY A 8 -6.55 -13.52 -6.97
CA GLY A 8 -6.29 -14.27 -8.19
C GLY A 8 -5.20 -15.33 -8.01
N ASP A 9 -4.70 -15.81 -9.14
CA ASP A 9 -3.45 -16.55 -9.24
C ASP A 9 -2.63 -15.86 -10.33
N TYR A 10 -1.45 -15.34 -9.99
CA TYR A 10 -0.63 -14.53 -10.90
C TYR A 10 -0.17 -15.27 -12.16
N GLN A 11 -0.20 -16.61 -12.15
CA GLN A 11 0.16 -17.43 -13.31
C GLN A 11 -1.05 -17.77 -14.18
N ASN A 12 -2.29 -17.49 -13.73
CA ASN A 12 -3.52 -17.80 -14.43
C ASN A 12 -4.23 -16.52 -14.89
N GLY A 13 -4.41 -16.37 -16.20
CA GLY A 13 -5.01 -15.18 -16.82
C GLY A 13 -6.55 -15.09 -16.72
N TRP A 14 -7.17 -15.74 -15.74
CA TRP A 14 -8.61 -15.71 -15.54
C TRP A 14 -8.95 -15.57 -14.05
N ASP A 15 -10.19 -15.16 -13.78
CA ASP A 15 -10.64 -14.91 -12.41
C ASP A 15 -10.86 -16.21 -11.62
N THR A 16 -10.19 -16.33 -10.48
CA THR A 16 -10.23 -17.54 -9.66
C THR A 16 -11.06 -17.37 -8.39
N ASP A 17 -11.40 -16.15 -7.99
CA ASP A 17 -12.13 -15.81 -6.77
C ASP A 17 -11.66 -16.59 -5.53
N GLN A 18 -10.34 -16.69 -5.30
CA GLN A 18 -9.82 -17.40 -4.13
C GLN A 18 -10.00 -16.54 -2.87
N PHE A 19 -10.22 -17.15 -1.72
CA PHE A 19 -10.15 -16.43 -0.45
C PHE A 19 -8.74 -15.81 -0.27
N PRO A 20 -8.60 -14.63 0.35
CA PRO A 20 -7.30 -14.00 0.56
C PRO A 20 -6.50 -14.79 1.59
N ILE A 21 -5.21 -15.05 1.31
CA ILE A 21 -4.27 -15.66 2.29
C ILE A 21 -2.90 -14.97 2.33
N ASN A 22 -2.61 -14.08 1.36
CA ASN A 22 -1.31 -13.43 1.32
C ASN A 22 -1.30 -12.26 2.31
N ILE A 23 -0.66 -12.47 3.45
CA ILE A 23 -0.58 -11.48 4.52
C ILE A 23 0.16 -10.21 4.09
N GLN A 24 1.16 -10.32 3.21
CA GLN A 24 1.94 -9.17 2.77
C GLN A 24 1.11 -8.27 1.86
N GLU A 25 0.51 -8.84 0.81
CA GLU A 25 -0.35 -8.09 -0.12
C GLU A 25 -1.55 -7.46 0.61
N THR A 26 -2.16 -8.22 1.53
CA THR A 26 -3.30 -7.72 2.33
C THR A 26 -2.86 -6.57 3.25
N THR A 27 -1.66 -6.65 3.84
CA THR A 27 -1.09 -5.56 4.65
C THR A 27 -0.87 -4.31 3.81
N GLU A 28 -0.32 -4.46 2.61
CA GLU A 28 -0.11 -3.35 1.68
C GLU A 28 -1.43 -2.71 1.24
N ALA A 29 -2.48 -3.51 1.00
CA ALA A 29 -3.83 -3.01 0.75
C ALA A 29 -4.40 -2.24 1.97
N MET A 30 -4.21 -2.76 3.19
CA MET A 30 -4.64 -2.10 4.42
C MET A 30 -3.92 -0.78 4.69
N LEU A 31 -2.64 -0.65 4.30
CA LEU A 31 -1.93 0.64 4.36
C LEU A 31 -2.64 1.72 3.54
N VAL A 32 -3.14 1.37 2.35
CA VAL A 32 -3.87 2.31 1.49
C VAL A 32 -5.21 2.68 2.12
N ILE A 33 -5.97 1.69 2.61
CA ILE A 33 -7.29 1.90 3.18
C ILE A 33 -7.22 2.75 4.46
N LEU A 34 -6.30 2.44 5.37
CA LEU A 34 -6.13 3.21 6.60
C LEU A 34 -5.70 4.66 6.32
N ARG A 35 -4.75 4.88 5.40
CA ARG A 35 -4.31 6.24 5.02
C ARG A 35 -5.40 7.05 4.33
N SER A 36 -6.36 6.38 3.70
CA SER A 36 -7.51 7.02 3.04
C SER A 36 -8.66 7.34 4.00
N GLY A 37 -8.47 7.15 5.32
CA GLY A 37 -9.53 7.38 6.32
C GLY A 37 -10.48 6.19 6.50
N GLY A 38 -10.08 4.99 6.07
CA GLY A 38 -10.88 3.78 6.18
C GLY A 38 -11.97 3.65 5.10
N LEU A 39 -12.94 2.76 5.34
CA LEU A 39 -13.96 2.40 4.32
C LEU A 39 -15.14 3.38 4.25
N MET A 40 -15.27 4.32 5.18
CA MET A 40 -16.28 5.41 5.13
C MET A 40 -17.70 4.90 4.78
N GLY A 41 -18.16 3.85 5.48
CA GLY A 41 -19.48 3.26 5.30
C GLY A 41 -19.54 2.00 4.42
N GLY A 42 -18.47 1.65 3.70
CA GLY A 42 -18.35 0.33 3.06
C GLY A 42 -17.78 -0.74 3.98
N GLY A 43 -17.45 -1.90 3.41
CA GLY A 43 -16.97 -3.07 4.14
C GLY A 43 -15.94 -3.90 3.38
N ILE A 44 -15.60 -5.02 3.97
CA ILE A 44 -14.76 -6.07 3.39
C ILE A 44 -15.70 -7.21 3.04
N ASN A 45 -16.14 -7.26 1.79
CA ASN A 45 -17.05 -8.29 1.29
C ASN A 45 -16.25 -9.47 0.77
N PHE A 46 -16.45 -10.69 1.27
CA PHE A 46 -15.76 -11.87 0.73
C PHE A 46 -16.46 -12.35 -0.56
N ASP A 47 -16.18 -11.67 -1.68
CA ASP A 47 -16.55 -12.15 -3.02
C ASP A 47 -15.56 -13.23 -3.48
N ALA A 48 -15.55 -14.33 -2.74
CA ALA A 48 -14.63 -15.45 -2.91
C ALA A 48 -15.39 -16.77 -2.83
N LYS A 49 -14.85 -17.81 -3.47
CA LYS A 49 -15.45 -19.14 -3.51
C LYS A 49 -14.49 -20.22 -3.06
N LEU A 50 -15.06 -21.32 -2.57
CA LEU A 50 -14.32 -22.55 -2.33
C LEU A 50 -13.69 -23.07 -3.61
N ARG A 51 -12.59 -23.81 -3.48
CA ARG A 51 -12.05 -24.53 -4.64
C ARG A 51 -13.02 -25.63 -5.03
N ARG A 52 -13.07 -25.99 -6.32
CA ARG A 52 -14.01 -27.00 -6.82
C ARG A 52 -13.90 -28.35 -6.08
N ASN A 53 -12.71 -28.66 -5.58
CA ASN A 53 -12.39 -29.88 -4.85
C ASN A 53 -12.44 -29.73 -3.31
N SER A 54 -12.82 -28.56 -2.79
CA SER A 54 -13.17 -28.35 -1.37
C SER A 54 -14.69 -28.54 -1.24
N THR A 55 -15.10 -29.79 -1.02
CA THR A 55 -16.51 -30.22 -1.13
C THR A 55 -17.22 -30.36 0.20
N ASP A 56 -16.49 -30.29 1.31
CA ASP A 56 -17.06 -30.52 2.63
C ASP A 56 -17.68 -29.22 3.14
N ARG A 57 -18.80 -29.32 3.86
CA ARG A 57 -19.51 -28.12 4.34
C ARG A 57 -18.66 -27.26 5.27
N GLU A 58 -17.75 -27.89 6.01
CA GLU A 58 -16.83 -27.18 6.90
C GLU A 58 -15.80 -26.33 6.16
N ASP A 59 -15.48 -26.66 4.89
CA ASP A 59 -14.55 -25.87 4.07
C ASP A 59 -15.02 -24.42 3.93
N LEU A 60 -16.34 -24.18 3.89
CA LEU A 60 -16.91 -22.83 3.85
C LEU A 60 -16.48 -22.00 5.06
N PHE A 61 -16.53 -22.59 6.25
CA PHE A 61 -16.14 -21.93 7.49
C PHE A 61 -14.63 -21.74 7.55
N LEU A 62 -13.86 -22.79 7.22
CA LEU A 62 -12.40 -22.73 7.20
C LEU A 62 -11.89 -21.61 6.27
N ALA A 63 -12.49 -21.47 5.09
CA ALA A 63 -12.11 -20.45 4.11
C ALA A 63 -12.43 -19.02 4.59
N HIS A 64 -13.62 -18.79 5.16
CA HIS A 64 -13.98 -17.48 5.70
C HIS A 64 -13.15 -17.10 6.92
N ILE A 65 -12.87 -18.04 7.82
CA ILE A 65 -12.00 -17.82 8.97
C ILE A 65 -10.60 -17.41 8.49
N GLY A 66 -10.02 -18.16 7.54
CA GLY A 66 -8.71 -17.83 6.98
C GLY A 66 -8.66 -16.45 6.33
N GLY A 67 -9.70 -16.09 5.56
CA GLY A 67 -9.81 -14.76 4.94
C GLY A 67 -9.96 -13.64 5.97
N ALA A 68 -10.82 -13.84 6.98
CA ALA A 68 -11.06 -12.88 8.06
C ALA A 68 -9.79 -12.68 8.89
N ASP A 69 -9.10 -13.74 9.28
CA ASP A 69 -7.86 -13.68 10.06
C ASP A 69 -6.74 -12.99 9.27
N THR A 70 -6.64 -13.26 7.96
CA THR A 70 -5.66 -12.60 7.08
C THR A 70 -5.87 -11.09 7.07
N PHE A 71 -7.12 -10.63 6.89
CA PHE A 71 -7.44 -9.20 6.91
C PHE A 71 -7.30 -8.57 8.30
N ALA A 72 -7.72 -9.26 9.36
CA ALA A 72 -7.60 -8.77 10.72
C ALA A 72 -6.13 -8.60 11.12
N ARG A 73 -5.28 -9.58 10.82
CA ARG A 73 -3.84 -9.49 11.08
C ARG A 73 -3.20 -8.40 10.22
N ALA A 74 -3.54 -8.32 8.93
CA ALA A 74 -3.05 -7.27 8.03
C ALA A 74 -3.40 -5.86 8.53
N LEU A 75 -4.61 -5.67 9.04
CA LEU A 75 -5.07 -4.40 9.61
C LEU A 75 -4.17 -3.96 10.78
N LEU A 76 -3.89 -4.87 11.72
CA LEU A 76 -3.03 -4.59 12.87
C LEU A 76 -1.58 -4.30 12.45
N ILE A 77 -1.06 -5.02 11.47
CA ILE A 77 0.30 -4.79 10.94
C ILE A 77 0.37 -3.43 10.24
N ALA A 78 -0.62 -3.11 9.40
CA ALA A 78 -0.69 -1.84 8.68
C ALA A 78 -0.78 -0.65 9.64
N ASP A 79 -1.57 -0.76 10.71
CA ASP A 79 -1.65 0.26 11.75
C ASP A 79 -0.27 0.50 12.41
N LYS A 80 0.43 -0.56 12.82
CA LYS A 80 1.80 -0.45 13.36
C LYS A 80 2.77 0.14 12.35
N LEU A 81 2.68 -0.24 11.08
CA LEU A 81 3.53 0.34 10.04
C LEU A 81 3.28 1.85 9.86
N ILE A 82 2.05 2.32 10.03
CA ILE A 82 1.71 3.74 9.94
C ILE A 82 2.19 4.50 11.18
N ASN A 83 2.00 3.93 12.37
CA ASN A 83 2.16 4.66 13.64
C ASN A 83 3.54 4.46 14.31
N GLU A 84 4.20 3.33 14.07
CA GLU A 84 5.39 2.91 14.83
C GLU A 84 6.62 2.69 13.93
N SER A 85 6.45 2.62 12.60
CA SER A 85 7.58 2.40 11.69
C SER A 85 8.24 3.71 11.21
N LYS A 86 9.41 3.57 10.57
CA LYS A 86 10.13 4.68 9.94
C LYS A 86 9.61 5.04 8.54
N ILE A 87 8.64 4.30 7.99
CA ILE A 87 8.16 4.51 6.61
C ILE A 87 7.59 5.94 6.40
N PRO A 88 6.73 6.48 7.29
CA PRO A 88 6.22 7.85 7.13
C PRO A 88 7.34 8.89 7.09
N ASP A 89 8.35 8.75 7.95
CA ASP A 89 9.49 9.66 8.00
C ASP A 89 10.38 9.56 6.76
N LEU A 90 10.61 8.34 6.25
CA LEU A 90 11.35 8.12 5.02
C LEU A 90 10.65 8.77 3.82
N LEU A 91 9.31 8.67 3.76
CA LEU A 91 8.51 9.31 2.73
C LEU A 91 8.58 10.84 2.82
N LYS A 92 8.35 11.41 4.01
CA LYS A 92 8.45 12.85 4.26
C LYS A 92 9.83 13.38 3.88
N LYS A 93 10.89 12.69 4.31
CA LYS A 93 12.27 13.06 3.98
C LYS A 93 12.54 13.04 2.48
N ARG A 94 12.00 12.05 1.76
CA ARG A 94 12.16 11.91 0.29
C ARG A 94 11.61 13.11 -0.46
N TYR A 95 10.49 13.67 -0.02
CA TYR A 95 9.82 14.80 -0.67
C TYR A 95 10.08 16.16 -0.01
N SER A 96 10.95 16.22 1.01
CA SER A 96 11.21 17.45 1.78
C SER A 96 11.63 18.67 0.96
N SER A 97 12.17 18.52 -0.25
CA SER A 97 12.51 19.65 -1.12
C SER A 97 11.29 20.48 -1.54
N PHE A 98 10.09 19.91 -1.47
CA PHE A 98 8.84 20.60 -1.76
C PHE A 98 8.30 21.39 -0.55
N ASP A 99 8.80 21.14 0.66
CA ASP A 99 8.35 21.84 1.87
C ASP A 99 8.92 23.28 2.00
N PHE A 100 9.93 23.63 1.20
CA PHE A 100 10.61 24.93 1.30
C PHE A 100 11.12 25.47 -0.04
N GLY A 101 11.53 26.75 -0.04
CA GLY A 101 12.20 27.40 -1.15
C GLY A 101 11.42 27.33 -2.47
N ASN A 102 12.13 27.00 -3.56
CA ASN A 102 11.52 26.91 -4.89
C ASN A 102 10.63 25.67 -5.07
N GLY A 103 10.86 24.59 -4.32
CA GLY A 103 9.96 23.43 -4.37
C GLY A 103 8.58 23.77 -3.81
N LYS A 104 8.52 24.53 -2.70
CA LYS A 104 7.25 25.02 -2.15
C LYS A 104 6.54 25.99 -3.10
N LYS A 105 7.29 26.93 -3.70
CA LYS A 105 6.72 27.85 -4.71
C LYS A 105 6.16 27.10 -5.91
N TYR A 106 6.84 26.02 -6.34
CA TYR A 106 6.36 25.15 -7.40
C TYR A 106 5.05 24.46 -7.02
N GLU A 107 4.99 23.83 -5.84
CA GLU A 107 3.80 23.15 -5.33
C GLU A 107 2.59 24.09 -5.19
N GLU A 108 2.84 25.34 -4.77
CA GLU A 108 1.82 26.39 -4.65
C GLU A 108 1.44 27.04 -6.00
N GLY A 109 2.00 26.59 -7.13
CA GLY A 109 1.69 27.13 -8.47
C GLY A 109 2.22 28.54 -8.72
N LYS A 110 3.25 28.98 -7.98
CA LYS A 110 3.81 30.34 -8.04
C LYS A 110 4.98 30.49 -9.02
N LEU A 111 5.38 29.42 -9.71
CA LEU A 111 6.47 29.44 -10.67
C LEU A 111 5.94 29.19 -12.08
N SER A 112 6.30 30.09 -13.00
CA SER A 112 6.08 29.91 -14.44
C SER A 112 7.06 28.89 -15.04
N LEU A 113 6.85 28.51 -16.29
CA LEU A 113 7.79 27.67 -17.01
C LEU A 113 9.14 28.39 -17.21
N GLU A 114 9.12 29.70 -17.43
CA GLU A 114 10.30 30.55 -17.52
C GLU A 114 11.10 30.57 -16.22
N ASP A 115 10.42 30.62 -15.06
CA ASP A 115 11.09 30.55 -13.76
C ASP A 115 11.80 29.20 -13.57
N LEU A 116 11.13 28.09 -13.90
CA LEU A 116 11.71 26.75 -13.84
C LEU A 116 12.92 26.61 -14.77
N TYR A 117 12.81 27.16 -15.98
CA TYR A 117 13.93 27.21 -16.92
C TYR A 117 15.13 27.94 -16.29
N ASN A 118 14.93 29.13 -15.74
CA ASN A 118 16.00 29.91 -15.12
C ASN A 118 16.62 29.20 -13.90
N LEU A 119 15.84 28.45 -13.12
CA LEU A 119 16.34 27.64 -12.00
C LEU A 119 17.20 26.44 -12.43
N SER A 120 16.94 25.91 -13.62
CA SER A 120 17.68 24.79 -14.20
C SER A 120 18.90 25.24 -15.01
N LYS A 121 18.84 26.45 -15.58
CA LYS A 121 19.87 27.01 -16.46
C LYS A 121 21.21 27.07 -15.72
N GLY A 122 22.22 26.39 -16.26
CA GLY A 122 23.57 26.39 -15.68
C GLY A 122 23.81 25.36 -14.56
N LYS A 123 22.79 24.61 -14.12
CA LYS A 123 23.01 23.43 -13.26
C LYS A 123 23.64 22.30 -14.06
N LYS A 124 24.83 21.86 -13.64
CA LYS A 124 25.57 20.78 -14.30
C LYS A 124 25.11 19.38 -13.89
N SER A 125 24.54 19.22 -12.69
CA SER A 125 24.01 17.94 -12.21
C SER A 125 23.04 18.11 -11.05
N TYR A 126 22.22 17.08 -10.82
CA TYR A 126 21.38 16.94 -9.64
C TYR A 126 21.91 15.81 -8.78
N LYS A 127 21.82 15.96 -7.46
CA LYS A 127 22.19 14.90 -6.52
C LYS A 127 21.16 13.78 -6.61
N LEU A 128 21.61 12.58 -6.96
CA LEU A 128 20.78 11.38 -6.89
C LEU A 128 20.51 11.03 -5.43
N ILE A 129 19.24 10.78 -5.10
CA ILE A 129 18.80 10.37 -3.76
C ILE A 129 18.25 8.94 -3.87
N SER A 130 18.86 8.02 -3.14
CA SER A 130 18.47 6.60 -3.13
C SER A 130 17.00 6.40 -2.74
N GLY A 131 16.34 5.46 -3.43
CA GLY A 131 14.96 5.03 -3.14
C GLY A 131 14.80 4.25 -1.84
N LYS A 132 15.87 3.58 -1.38
CA LYS A 132 15.85 2.69 -0.20
C LYS A 132 14.78 1.61 -0.29
N GLN A 133 14.55 1.07 -1.48
CA GLN A 133 13.51 0.07 -1.73
C GLN A 133 13.70 -1.18 -0.85
N GLU A 134 14.90 -1.75 -0.84
CA GLU A 134 15.20 -2.97 -0.08
C GLU A 134 15.06 -2.72 1.44
N LEU A 135 15.34 -1.49 1.91
CA LEU A 135 15.10 -1.12 3.31
C LEU A 135 13.60 -1.07 3.61
N LEU A 136 12.78 -0.50 2.72
CA LEU A 136 11.33 -0.43 2.90
C LEU A 136 10.71 -1.83 2.92
N GLU A 137 11.10 -2.70 1.99
CA GLU A 137 10.69 -4.11 1.94
C GLU A 137 11.06 -4.84 3.24
N ASN A 138 12.28 -4.65 3.73
CA ASN A 138 12.72 -5.23 5.00
C ASN A 138 11.92 -4.70 6.21
N ILE A 139 11.54 -3.41 6.23
CA ILE A 139 10.71 -2.86 7.30
C ILE A 139 9.34 -3.54 7.29
N ILE A 140 8.67 -3.63 6.13
CA ILE A 140 7.36 -4.28 6.00
C ILE A 140 7.45 -5.74 6.45
N PHE A 141 8.41 -6.49 5.90
CA PHE A 141 8.62 -7.90 6.24
C PHE A 141 8.84 -8.13 7.74
N ASN A 142 9.61 -7.25 8.40
CA ASN A 142 9.88 -7.37 9.84
C ASN A 142 8.65 -7.12 10.73
N HIS A 143 7.64 -6.39 10.25
CA HIS A 143 6.39 -6.17 10.99
C HIS A 143 5.36 -7.28 10.75
N ILE A 144 5.53 -8.07 9.69
CA ILE A 144 4.69 -9.24 9.40
C ILE A 144 5.04 -10.44 10.30
N ARG A 145 6.29 -10.49 10.81
CA ARG A 145 6.83 -11.57 11.66
C ARG A 145 5.84 -12.04 12.74
#